data_AF-A0A6G3MNH8-F1
#
_entry.id   AF-A0A6G3MNH8-F1
#
_cell.length_a   1.000
_cell.length_b   1.000
_cell.length_c   1.000
_cell.angle_alpha   90.00
_cell.angle_beta   90.00
_cell.angle_gamma   90.00
#
_symmetry.space_group_name_H-M   'P 1'
#
loop_
_entity.id
_entity.type
_entity.pdbx_description
1 polymer ?
#
loop_
_entity_poly.entity_id
_entity_poly.type
_entity_poly.pdbx_seq_one_letter_code
_entity_poly.pdbx_strand_id
1 'polypeptide(L)'
;FYVYCWAVLENKIFSQQSCKKKIILMGDSSGANLVVGVMQKIIKKGIYIPNGLVLIYPTLNMVETLSPSRLLSFIDPCLSLGNFINIKNCYLGKNFNKSKYHTSNCSTI
;
A
#
# COMPACT_ATOMS: atom_id res chain seq x y z
N PHE A 1 10.59 -0.26 -1.95
CA PHE A 1 11.79 0.58 -2.18
C PHE A 1 13.01 -0.25 -2.56
N TYR A 2 13.47 -1.18 -1.72
CA TYR A 2 14.66 -1.99 -2.07
C TYR A 2 14.49 -2.79 -3.37
N VAL A 3 13.30 -3.37 -3.59
CA VAL A 3 12.94 -4.01 -4.85
C VAL A 3 13.07 -3.06 -6.06
N TYR A 4 12.71 -1.79 -5.89
CA TYR A 4 12.88 -0.78 -6.93
C TYR A 4 14.37 -0.51 -7.20
N CYS A 5 15.19 -0.35 -6.17
CA CYS A 5 16.63 -0.19 -6.34
C CYS A 5 17.26 -1.39 -7.04
N TRP A 6 16.87 -2.60 -6.64
CA TRP A 6 17.31 -3.84 -7.31
C TRP A 6 16.91 -3.85 -8.78
N ALA A 7 15.64 -3.56 -9.09
CA ALA A 7 15.17 -3.48 -10.47
C ALA A 7 15.90 -2.40 -11.29
N VAL A 8 16.24 -1.24 -10.71
CA VAL A 8 17.02 -0.20 -11.38
C VAL A 8 18.47 -0.65 -11.62
N LEU A 9 19.08 -1.35 -10.66
CA LEU A 9 20.44 -1.90 -10.78
C LEU A 9 20.51 -2.98 -11.85
N GLU A 10 19.60 -3.97 -11.82
CA GLU A 10 19.49 -5.01 -12.85
C GLU A 10 19.25 -4.41 -14.24
N ASN A 11 18.37 -3.40 -14.33
CA ASN A 11 18.16 -2.70 -15.59
C ASN A 11 19.43 -2.00 -16.08
N LYS A 12 20.28 -1.45 -15.19
CA LYS A 12 21.59 -0.91 -15.58
C LYS A 12 22.54 -2.01 -16.05
N ILE A 13 22.59 -3.15 -15.35
CA ILE A 13 23.46 -4.29 -15.66
C ILE A 13 23.11 -4.92 -17.01
N PHE A 14 21.82 -5.10 -17.31
CA PHE A 14 21.35 -5.66 -18.59
C PHE A 14 21.32 -4.64 -19.75
N SER A 15 21.58 -3.34 -19.51
CA SER A 15 21.43 -2.27 -20.52
C SER A 15 22.69 -1.91 -21.31
N GLN A 16 23.79 -2.67 -21.20
CA GLN A 16 24.96 -2.44 -22.07
C GLN A 16 24.62 -2.60 -23.57
N GLN A 17 23.50 -3.22 -23.91
CA GLN A 17 23.00 -3.32 -25.28
C GLN A 17 21.51 -2.96 -25.34
N SER A 18 21.23 -1.80 -25.94
CA SER A 18 19.95 -1.37 -26.53
C SER A 18 18.81 -0.88 -25.61
N CYS A 19 18.54 0.43 -25.73
CA CYS A 19 17.33 1.18 -25.34
C CYS A 19 17.08 1.42 -23.84
N LYS A 20 17.00 2.71 -23.44
CA LYS A 20 16.56 3.17 -22.11
C LYS A 20 15.21 2.53 -21.74
N LYS A 21 15.22 1.51 -20.88
CA LYS A 21 13.99 0.86 -20.39
C LYS A 21 13.18 1.83 -19.55
N LYS A 22 11.90 2.01 -19.90
CA LYS A 22 10.96 2.83 -19.15
C LYS A 22 10.47 2.05 -17.93
N ILE A 23 10.56 2.64 -16.75
CA ILE A 23 10.08 2.03 -15.50
C ILE A 23 8.81 2.76 -15.07
N ILE A 24 7.73 2.02 -14.84
CA ILE A 24 6.46 2.55 -14.35
C ILE A 24 6.16 1.91 -12.99
N LEU A 25 5.81 2.72 -12.00
CA LEU A 25 5.32 2.23 -10.71
C LEU A 25 3.80 2.21 -10.71
N MET A 26 3.23 1.10 -10.26
CA MET A 26 1.78 0.90 -10.25
C MET A 26 1.32 0.28 -8.94
N GLY A 27 0.18 0.72 -8.42
CA GLY A 27 -0.48 0.10 -7.28
C GLY A 27 -1.95 0.47 -7.19
N ASP A 28 -2.70 -0.35 -6.45
CA ASP A 28 -4.13 -0.21 -6.21
C ASP A 28 -4.43 -0.11 -4.70
N SER A 29 -5.50 0.56 -4.29
CA SER A 29 -5.92 0.73 -2.88
C SER A 29 -4.76 1.02 -1.92
N SER A 30 -4.35 0.04 -1.11
CA SER A 30 -3.25 0.11 -0.14
C SER A 30 -1.87 -0.05 -0.79
N GLY A 31 -1.79 -0.79 -1.89
CA GLY A 31 -0.61 -0.87 -2.75
C GLY A 31 -0.28 0.46 -3.42
N ALA A 32 -1.29 1.26 -3.79
CA ALA A 32 -1.06 2.60 -4.33
C ALA A 32 -0.42 3.55 -3.31
N ASN A 33 -0.81 3.45 -2.03
CA ASN A 33 -0.17 4.19 -0.94
C ASN A 33 1.30 3.75 -0.76
N LEU A 34 1.57 2.44 -0.81
CA LEU A 34 2.95 1.93 -0.77
C LEU A 34 3.78 2.50 -1.93
N VAL A 35 3.22 2.51 -3.14
CA VAL A 35 3.87 3.01 -4.35
C VAL A 35 4.20 4.51 -4.24
N VAL A 36 3.29 5.31 -3.71
CA VAL A 36 3.55 6.74 -3.40
C VAL A 36 4.66 6.88 -2.37
N GLY A 37 4.66 6.09 -1.29
CA GLY A 37 5.73 6.11 -0.29
C GLY A 37 7.09 5.70 -0.87
N VAL A 38 7.11 4.73 -1.78
CA VAL A 38 8.32 4.36 -2.53
C VAL A 38 8.80 5.50 -3.41
N MET A 39 7.90 6.17 -4.14
CA MET A 39 8.21 7.33 -4.97
C MET A 39 8.81 8.48 -4.15
N GLN A 40 8.20 8.84 -3.02
CA GLN A 40 8.74 9.87 -2.13
C GLN A 40 10.15 9.51 -1.64
N LYS A 41 10.38 8.24 -1.30
CA LYS A 41 11.70 7.76 -0.87
C LYS A 41 12.73 7.79 -2.01
N ILE A 42 12.34 7.50 -3.25
CA ILE A 42 13.19 7.61 -4.45
C ILE A 42 13.62 9.07 -4.65
N ILE A 43 12.67 10.01 -4.62
CA ILE A 43 12.92 11.44 -4.78
C ILE A 43 13.88 11.93 -3.68
N LYS A 44 13.58 11.62 -2.40
CA LYS A 44 14.42 12.04 -1.27
C LYS A 44 15.85 11.48 -1.33
N LYS A 45 16.04 10.30 -1.92
CA LYS A 45 17.36 9.66 -2.08
C LYS A 45 18.07 10.03 -3.38
N GLY A 46 17.44 10.83 -4.26
CA GLY A 46 18.04 11.25 -5.54
C GLY A 46 18.33 10.08 -6.50
N ILE A 47 17.56 9.00 -6.42
CA ILE A 47 17.73 7.83 -7.31
C ILE A 47 17.01 8.12 -8.64
N TYR A 48 17.30 7.33 -9.68
CA TYR A 48 16.56 7.35 -10.94
C TYR A 48 15.04 7.43 -10.70
N ILE A 49 14.39 8.38 -11.35
CA ILE A 49 12.96 8.63 -11.19
C ILE A 49 12.21 7.77 -12.23
N PRO A 50 11.18 6.99 -11.83
CA PRO A 50 10.39 6.22 -12.78
C PRO A 50 9.69 7.15 -13.77
N ASN A 51 9.46 6.67 -14.99
CA ASN A 51 8.87 7.43 -16.09
C ASN A 51 7.37 7.70 -15.90
N GLY A 52 6.71 6.94 -15.03
CA GLY A 52 5.29 7.08 -14.77
C GLY A 52 4.86 6.47 -13.45
N LEU A 53 3.73 6.95 -12.95
CA LEU A 53 3.07 6.50 -11.74
C LEU A 53 1.60 6.24 -12.05
N VAL A 54 1.12 5.04 -11.76
CA VAL A 54 -0.28 4.64 -11.96
C VAL A 54 -0.88 4.27 -10.61
N LEU A 55 -1.88 5.03 -10.19
CA LEU A 55 -2.53 4.86 -8.89
C LEU A 55 -4.02 4.58 -9.11
N ILE A 56 -4.47 3.40 -8.69
CA ILE A 56 -5.88 3.02 -8.81
C ILE A 56 -6.54 3.11 -7.42
N TYR A 57 -7.57 3.94 -7.29
CA TYR A 57 -8.32 4.20 -6.04
C TYR A 57 -7.41 4.32 -4.78
N PRO A 58 -6.41 5.24 -4.77
CA PRO A 58 -5.34 5.20 -3.79
C PRO A 58 -5.78 5.59 -2.37
N THR A 59 -5.37 4.80 -1.37
CA THR A 59 -5.64 5.10 0.05
C THR A 59 -4.59 6.02 0.67
N LEU A 60 -4.58 7.30 0.25
CA LEU A 60 -3.56 8.27 0.70
C LEU A 60 -3.87 8.93 2.05
N ASN A 61 -5.14 8.98 2.46
CA ASN A 61 -5.55 9.60 3.72
C ASN A 61 -5.90 8.53 4.77
N MET A 62 -5.04 8.39 5.78
CA MET A 62 -5.25 7.48 6.93
C MET A 62 -5.78 8.18 8.18
N VAL A 63 -5.96 9.51 8.14
CA VAL A 63 -6.49 10.26 9.27
C VAL A 63 -8.00 10.05 9.35
N GLU A 64 -8.50 9.80 10.55
CA GLU A 64 -9.94 9.74 10.82
C GLU A 64 -10.51 11.16 10.78
N THR A 65 -10.79 11.62 9.57
CA THR A 65 -11.48 12.88 9.32
C THR A 65 -12.85 12.60 8.74
N LEU A 66 -13.85 13.36 9.19
CA LEU A 66 -15.17 13.37 8.60
C LEU A 66 -15.06 14.08 7.24
N SER A 67 -14.92 13.29 6.17
CA SER A 67 -14.98 13.79 4.80
C SER A 67 -16.19 13.22 4.07
N PRO A 68 -16.78 13.94 3.10
CA PRO A 68 -17.90 13.45 2.30
C PRO A 68 -17.63 12.09 1.64
N SER A 69 -16.40 11.87 1.17
CA SER A 69 -15.97 10.59 0.60
C SER A 69 -16.00 9.44 1.62
N ARG A 70 -15.77 9.73 2.91
CA ARG A 70 -15.77 8.72 3.97
C ARG A 70 -17.18 8.40 4.47
N LEU A 71 -18.09 9.38 4.38
CA LEU A 71 -19.53 9.15 4.55
C LEU A 71 -20.08 8.29 3.39
N LEU A 72 -19.55 8.47 2.17
CA LEU A 72 -19.88 7.62 1.04
C LEU A 72 -19.36 6.18 1.22
N SER A 73 -18.16 5.99 1.80
CA SER A 73 -17.64 4.66 2.18
C SER A 73 -18.50 3.94 3.22
N PHE A 74 -19.33 4.67 3.98
CA PHE A 74 -20.30 4.07 4.90
C PHE A 74 -21.43 3.34 4.18
N ILE A 75 -21.71 3.76 2.94
CA ILE A 75 -22.77 3.23 2.07
C ILE A 75 -22.17 2.30 0.98
N ASP A 76 -20.84 2.18 0.91
CA ASP A 76 -20.15 1.35 -0.07
C ASP A 76 -20.24 -0.15 0.27
N PRO A 77 -20.89 -0.98 -0.58
CA PRO A 77 -21.04 -2.41 -0.34
C PRO A 77 -19.72 -3.19 -0.51
N CYS A 78 -18.73 -2.65 -1.24
CA CYS A 78 -17.46 -3.34 -1.49
C CYS A 78 -16.45 -3.16 -0.36
N LEU A 79 -16.49 -2.03 0.36
CA LEU A 79 -15.47 -1.69 1.35
C LEU A 79 -16.11 -1.15 2.64
N SER A 80 -16.75 -2.05 3.38
CA SER A 80 -17.38 -1.73 4.66
C SER A 80 -16.38 -1.06 5.62
N LEU A 81 -16.84 -0.02 6.31
CA LEU A 81 -15.99 0.79 7.18
C LEU A 81 -15.26 -0.04 8.26
N GLY A 82 -15.90 -1.11 8.75
CA GLY A 82 -15.30 -2.04 9.71
C GLY A 82 -14.05 -2.74 9.18
N ASN A 83 -14.09 -3.22 7.93
CA ASN A 83 -12.95 -3.86 7.28
C ASN A 83 -11.80 -2.87 7.06
N PHE A 84 -12.13 -1.63 6.68
CA PHE A 84 -11.13 -0.56 6.53
C PHE A 84 -10.41 -0.25 7.85
N ILE A 85 -11.15 -0.13 8.96
CA ILE A 85 -10.56 0.16 10.29
C ILE A 85 -9.62 -0.96 10.71
N ASN A 86 -10.01 -2.22 10.50
CA ASN A 86 -9.17 -3.38 10.81
C ASN A 86 -7.87 -3.39 10.01
N ILE A 87 -7.95 -3.22 8.68
CA ILE A 87 -6.78 -3.17 7.79
C ILE A 87 -5.85 -2.01 8.20
N LYS A 88 -6.42 -0.84 8.51
CA LYS A 88 -5.65 0.31 8.98
C LYS A 88 -4.93 0.03 10.29
N ASN A 89 -5.60 -0.59 11.27
CA ASN A 89 -4.98 -0.92 12.55
C ASN A 89 -3.84 -1.92 12.40
N CYS A 90 -4.02 -2.94 11.56
CA CYS A 90 -2.95 -3.88 11.20
C CYS A 90 -1.78 -3.15 10.53
N TYR A 91 -2.05 -2.24 9.59
CA TYR A 91 -1.03 -1.49 8.88
C TYR A 91 -0.22 -0.56 9.81
N LEU A 92 -0.88 0.06 10.80
CA LEU A 92 -0.24 0.92 11.78
C LEU A 92 0.46 0.16 12.92
N GLY A 93 0.36 -1.18 12.96
CA GLY A 93 0.93 -1.99 14.04
C GLY A 93 0.28 -1.74 15.40
N LYS A 94 -0.96 -1.22 15.43
CA LYS A 94 -1.72 -1.09 16.68
C LYS A 94 -2.18 -2.50 17.07
N ASN A 95 -1.45 -3.10 18.01
CA ASN A 95 -1.74 -4.43 18.56
C ASN A 95 -3.24 -4.53 18.93
N PHE A 96 -3.97 -5.43 18.27
CA PHE A 96 -5.23 -5.90 18.80
C PHE A 96 -4.91 -6.60 20.11
N ASN A 97 -5.45 -6.10 21.23
CA ASN A 97 -5.45 -6.85 22.48
C ASN A 97 -6.00 -8.25 22.18
N LYS A 98 -5.16 -9.28 22.35
CA LYS A 98 -5.46 -10.71 22.17
C LYS A 98 -6.59 -11.23 23.08
N SER A 99 -7.25 -10.37 23.85
CA SER A 99 -8.20 -10.74 24.91
C SER A 99 -9.66 -10.90 24.46
N LYS A 100 -9.97 -10.95 23.16
CA LYS A 100 -11.35 -11.16 22.67
C LYS A 100 -11.59 -12.38 21.76
N TYR A 101 -10.58 -13.23 21.56
CA TYR A 101 -10.84 -14.60 21.08
C TYR A 101 -10.95 -15.52 22.29
N HIS A 102 -12.02 -15.33 23.06
CA HIS A 102 -12.45 -16.34 24.02
C HIS A 102 -12.86 -17.58 23.21
N THR A 103 -12.03 -18.61 23.29
CA THR A 103 -12.41 -20.03 23.40
C THR A 103 -13.87 -20.33 23.05
N SER A 104 -14.16 -20.62 21.77
CA SER A 104 -15.25 -21.56 21.48
C SER A 104 -14.74 -22.94 21.86
N ASN A 105 -15.13 -23.40 23.06
CA ASN A 105 -14.88 -24.73 23.58
C ASN A 105 -15.10 -25.79 22.50
N CYS A 106 -14.01 -26.43 22.05
CA CYS A 106 -14.10 -27.74 21.45
C CYS A 106 -14.16 -28.72 22.62
N SER A 107 -15.37 -28.97 23.11
CA SER A 107 -15.63 -30.04 24.07
C SER A 107 -15.42 -31.38 23.37
N THR A 108 -14.39 -32.07 23.82
CA THR A 108 -14.19 -33.51 23.71
C THR A 108 -15.49 -34.28 23.88
N ILE A 109 -15.82 -35.12 22.89
CA ILE A 109 -16.54 -36.40 23.04
C ILE A 109 -15.76 -37.41 22.22
#